data_AF-A0AAE4Q9K4-F1
#
_entry.id   AF-A0AAE4Q9K4-F1
#
_cell.length_a   1.000
_cell.length_b   1.000
_cell.length_c   1.000
_cell.angle_alpha   90.00
_cell.angle_beta   90.00
_cell.angle_gamma   90.00
#
_symmetry.space_group_name_H-M   'P 1'
#
loop_
_entity.id
_entity.type
_entity.pdbx_description
1 polymer ?
#
loop_
_entity_poly.entity_id
_entity_poly.type
_entity_poly.pdbx_seq_one_letter_code
_entity_poly.pdbx_strand_id
1 'polypeptide(L)'
;MKKIGDFKKLRSLLEDTEEFIKIFKQFLPSPKIQYNLNEIAELYSESTEEIIKKIEVNDKLTFAGGIFKITYTSSKEFKVSMDGYFQDSAKKWVKKETNNSLPTSNLTESALKELQDAKEVSYEISNSAE
;
A
#
# COMPACT_ATOMS: atom_id res chain seq x y z
N MET A 1 24.80 18.45 24.07
CA MET A 1 24.36 18.73 22.68
C MET A 1 23.89 17.43 22.03
N LYS A 2 22.59 17.13 22.06
CA LYS A 2 21.94 16.06 21.29
C LYS A 2 20.64 16.67 20.80
N LYS A 3 20.45 16.89 19.48
CA LYS A 3 19.14 17.19 18.85
C LYS A 3 19.14 17.52 17.34
N ILE A 4 20.26 17.39 16.61
CA ILE A 4 20.27 17.68 15.16
C ILE A 4 20.06 16.41 14.29
N GLY A 5 20.45 15.23 14.78
CA GLY A 5 20.30 13.97 14.04
C GLY A 5 18.85 13.48 13.90
N ASP A 6 18.03 13.66 14.94
CA ASP A 6 16.65 13.16 14.96
C ASP A 6 15.72 13.94 14.03
N PHE A 7 15.91 15.26 13.88
CA PHE A 7 15.08 16.07 12.99
C PHE A 7 15.28 15.75 11.52
N LYS A 8 16.52 15.45 11.10
CA LYS A 8 16.82 15.10 9.71
C LYS A 8 16.25 13.73 9.34
N LYS A 9 16.33 12.77 10.27
CA LYS A 9 15.75 11.43 10.11
C LYS A 9 14.21 11.45 10.16
N LEU A 10 13.62 12.30 11.02
CA LEU A 10 12.17 12.50 11.05
C LEU A 10 11.66 13.12 9.74
N ARG A 11 12.38 14.09 9.19
CA ARG A 11 12.02 14.73 7.91
C ARG A 11 12.09 13.76 6.74
N SER A 12 13.15 12.95 6.64
CA SER A 12 13.23 11.92 5.60
C SER A 12 12.11 10.90 5.75
N LEU A 13 11.84 10.40 6.96
CA LEU A 13 10.73 9.48 7.22
C LEU A 13 9.36 10.05 6.79
N LEU A 14 9.13 11.35 6.99
CA LEU A 14 7.90 12.03 6.55
C LEU A 14 7.85 12.18 5.02
N GLU A 15 8.95 12.58 4.38
CA GLU A 15 9.06 12.70 2.92
C GLU A 15 8.85 11.34 2.21
N ASP A 16 9.44 10.26 2.74
CA ASP A 16 9.27 8.91 2.21
C ASP A 16 7.83 8.41 2.36
N THR A 17 7.15 8.81 3.45
CA THR A 17 5.73 8.48 3.68
C THR A 17 4.82 9.26 2.75
N GLU A 18 5.13 10.52 2.46
CA GLU A 18 4.37 11.35 1.51
C GLU A 18 4.50 10.83 0.07
N GLU A 19 5.70 10.48 -0.37
CA GLU A 19 5.94 9.90 -1.70
C GLU A 19 5.21 8.54 -1.85
N PHE A 20 5.27 7.72 -0.80
CA PHE A 20 4.57 6.44 -0.70
C PHE A 20 3.05 6.60 -0.83
N ILE A 21 2.46 7.53 -0.09
CA ILE A 21 1.04 7.85 -0.17
C ILE A 21 0.68 8.40 -1.55
N LYS A 22 1.52 9.26 -2.13
CA LYS A 22 1.28 9.90 -3.43
C LYS A 22 1.22 8.89 -4.56
N ILE A 23 2.20 7.99 -4.64
CA ILE A 23 2.24 6.96 -5.69
C ILE A 23 1.10 5.97 -5.48
N PHE A 24 0.83 5.54 -4.25
CA PHE A 24 -0.31 4.64 -3.98
C PHE A 24 -1.67 5.27 -4.39
N LYS A 25 -1.80 6.60 -4.27
CA LYS A 25 -2.98 7.35 -4.71
C LYS A 25 -3.01 7.66 -6.20
N GLN A 26 -1.98 7.38 -6.98
CA GLN A 26 -2.01 7.62 -8.43
C GLN A 26 -2.75 6.49 -9.19
N PHE A 27 -2.85 5.30 -8.58
CA PHE A 27 -3.49 4.12 -9.16
C PHE A 27 -4.93 3.95 -8.65
N LEU A 28 -5.74 4.99 -8.81
CA LEU A 28 -7.15 4.92 -8.43
C LEU A 28 -7.94 4.21 -9.53
N PRO A 29 -8.84 3.27 -9.16
CA PRO A 29 -9.80 2.76 -10.11
C PRO A 29 -10.59 3.91 -10.71
N SER A 30 -10.64 3.98 -12.04
CA SER A 30 -11.42 4.99 -12.75
C SER A 30 -12.86 5.02 -12.22
N PRO A 31 -13.43 6.17 -11.86
CA PRO A 31 -14.77 6.26 -11.28
C PRO A 31 -15.89 5.82 -12.24
N LYS A 32 -15.56 5.60 -13.53
CA LYS A 32 -16.49 5.14 -14.57
C LYS A 32 -16.43 3.64 -14.84
N ILE A 33 -15.50 2.92 -14.19
CA ILE A 33 -15.25 1.50 -14.41
C ILE A 33 -15.48 0.77 -13.09
N GLN A 34 -16.11 -0.40 -13.19
CA GLN A 34 -16.27 -1.33 -12.09
C GLN A 34 -15.26 -2.45 -12.21
N TYR A 35 -14.72 -2.88 -11.07
CA TYR A 35 -13.69 -3.89 -10.98
C TYR A 35 -14.12 -4.99 -10.01
N ASN A 36 -13.67 -6.21 -10.25
CA ASN A 36 -13.69 -7.26 -9.24
C ASN A 36 -12.50 -7.12 -8.27
N LEU A 37 -12.47 -7.90 -7.18
CA LEU A 37 -11.43 -7.78 -6.15
C LEU A 37 -10.03 -8.11 -6.68
N ASN A 38 -9.91 -9.08 -7.60
CA ASN A 38 -8.64 -9.43 -8.22
C ASN A 38 -8.14 -8.36 -9.17
N GLU A 39 -9.02 -7.74 -9.97
CA GLU A 39 -8.65 -6.61 -10.83
C GLU A 39 -8.18 -5.40 -10.01
N ILE A 40 -8.78 -5.15 -8.83
CA ILE A 40 -8.26 -4.14 -7.89
C ILE A 40 -6.87 -4.54 -7.40
N ALA A 41 -6.66 -5.79 -6.99
CA ALA A 41 -5.35 -6.26 -6.55
C ALA A 41 -4.29 -6.15 -7.65
N GLU A 42 -4.61 -6.48 -8.89
CA GLU A 42 -3.72 -6.35 -10.06
C GLU A 42 -3.36 -4.89 -10.32
N LEU A 43 -4.35 -3.97 -10.32
CA LEU A 43 -4.12 -2.53 -10.49
C LEU A 43 -3.12 -1.99 -9.45
N TYR A 44 -3.25 -2.43 -8.20
CA TYR A 44 -2.37 -2.02 -7.12
C TYR A 44 -1.05 -2.81 -7.10
N SER A 45 -0.94 -3.97 -7.73
CA SER A 45 0.30 -4.76 -7.80
C SER A 45 1.39 -4.02 -8.56
N GLU A 46 1.07 -3.47 -9.75
CA GLU A 46 2.03 -2.70 -10.55
C GLU A 46 2.54 -1.48 -9.78
N SER A 47 1.63 -0.78 -9.09
CA SER A 47 1.98 0.35 -8.22
C SER A 47 2.91 -0.04 -7.09
N THR A 48 2.66 -1.19 -6.50
CA THR A 48 3.37 -1.70 -5.33
C THR A 48 4.82 -1.97 -5.68
N GLU A 49 5.09 -2.57 -6.84
CA GLU A 49 6.46 -2.81 -7.30
C GLU A 49 7.24 -1.51 -7.53
N GLU A 50 6.64 -0.50 -8.17
CA GLU A 50 7.29 0.79 -8.41
C GLU A 50 7.62 1.49 -7.09
N ILE A 51 6.68 1.43 -6.15
CA ILE A 51 6.81 2.00 -4.81
C ILE A 51 7.95 1.33 -4.04
N ILE A 52 7.98 -0.01 -4.00
CA ILE A 52 9.00 -0.78 -3.29
C ILE A 52 10.38 -0.42 -3.83
N LYS A 53 10.57 -0.45 -5.15
CA LYS A 53 11.85 -0.11 -5.79
C LYS A 53 12.35 1.29 -5.41
N LYS A 54 11.45 2.28 -5.36
CA LYS A 54 11.81 3.65 -4.94
C LYS A 54 12.24 3.71 -3.47
N ILE A 55 11.53 3.03 -2.57
CA ILE A 55 11.91 2.96 -1.16
C ILE A 55 13.28 2.31 -0.99
N GLU A 56 13.52 1.19 -1.67
CA GLU A 56 14.80 0.47 -1.55
C GLU A 56 15.98 1.36 -1.97
N VAL A 57 15.81 2.13 -3.07
CA VAL A 57 16.84 3.03 -3.58
C VAL A 57 17.03 4.27 -2.70
N ASN A 58 15.94 4.96 -2.33
CA ASN A 58 16.01 6.24 -1.62
C ASN A 58 16.39 6.07 -0.14
N ASP A 59 15.77 5.10 0.52
CA ASP A 59 15.89 4.91 1.97
C ASP A 59 17.02 3.93 2.31
N LYS A 60 17.62 3.30 1.29
CA LYS A 60 18.63 2.22 1.43
C LYS A 60 18.10 1.07 2.27
N LEU A 61 16.88 0.68 1.97
CA LEU A 61 16.17 -0.42 2.61
C LEU A 61 16.13 -1.63 1.69
N THR A 62 15.92 -2.81 2.27
CA THR A 62 15.66 -4.05 1.53
C THR A 62 14.26 -4.52 1.86
N PHE A 63 13.42 -4.72 0.85
CA PHE A 63 12.08 -5.23 1.03
C PHE A 63 12.10 -6.71 1.42
N ALA A 64 11.36 -7.04 2.48
CA ALA A 64 11.29 -8.39 3.03
C ALA A 64 9.92 -9.03 2.80
N GLY A 65 8.90 -8.24 2.45
CA GLY A 65 7.55 -8.71 2.19
C GLY A 65 6.51 -7.66 2.60
N GLY A 66 5.26 -7.91 2.24
CA GLY A 66 4.17 -7.00 2.52
C GLY A 66 2.81 -7.67 2.40
N ILE A 67 1.77 -6.91 2.72
CA ILE A 67 0.39 -7.35 2.59
C ILE A 67 -0.42 -6.21 1.97
N PHE A 68 -1.10 -6.50 0.87
CA PHE A 68 -2.15 -5.65 0.32
C PHE A 68 -3.51 -6.14 0.83
N LYS A 69 -4.39 -5.21 1.21
CA LYS A 69 -5.71 -5.53 1.76
C LYS A 69 -6.78 -4.70 1.09
N ILE A 70 -7.93 -5.33 0.87
CA ILE A 70 -9.19 -4.69 0.51
C ILE A 70 -10.15 -4.95 1.66
N THR A 71 -10.65 -3.90 2.29
CA THR A 71 -11.49 -3.98 3.50
C THR A 71 -12.82 -3.28 3.25
N TYR A 72 -13.93 -3.96 3.51
CA TYR A 72 -15.24 -3.32 3.56
C TYR A 72 -15.31 -2.34 4.74
N THR A 73 -15.67 -1.09 4.49
CA THR A 73 -15.84 -0.09 5.56
C THR A 73 -17.29 0.29 5.75
N SER A 74 -18.05 0.49 4.67
CA SER A 74 -19.47 0.83 4.74
C SER A 74 -20.19 0.54 3.42
N SER A 75 -21.49 0.82 3.35
CA SER A 75 -22.27 0.68 2.11
C SER A 75 -21.79 1.57 0.97
N LYS A 76 -21.06 2.66 1.27
CA LYS A 76 -20.59 3.65 0.31
C LYS A 76 -19.11 3.55 -0.01
N GLU A 77 -18.32 2.95 0.88
CA GLU A 77 -16.87 2.96 0.79
C GLU A 77 -16.26 1.60 1.11
N PHE A 78 -15.12 1.35 0.51
CA PHE A 78 -14.17 0.32 0.91
C PHE A 78 -12.78 0.95 1.01
N LYS A 79 -11.87 0.27 1.69
CA LYS A 79 -10.50 0.73 1.87
C LYS A 79 -9.55 -0.25 1.19
N VAL A 80 -8.58 0.29 0.47
CA VAL A 80 -7.39 -0.45 0.06
C VAL A 80 -6.23 -0.02 0.92
N SER A 81 -5.39 -0.95 1.36
CA SER A 81 -4.21 -0.63 2.17
C SER A 81 -3.06 -1.54 1.85
N MET A 82 -1.84 -1.03 2.04
CA MET A 82 -0.61 -1.79 1.89
C MET A 82 0.26 -1.59 3.12
N ASP A 83 0.68 -2.71 3.71
CA ASP A 83 1.74 -2.79 4.70
C ASP A 83 3.00 -3.35 4.05
N GLY A 84 4.08 -2.59 4.02
CA GLY A 84 5.39 -3.02 3.54
C GLY A 84 6.39 -3.16 4.69
N TYR A 85 7.09 -4.29 4.73
CA TYR A 85 8.12 -4.59 5.73
C TYR A 85 9.50 -4.59 5.08
N PHE A 86 10.39 -3.78 5.64
CA PHE A 86 11.72 -3.55 5.12
C PHE A 86 12.78 -3.76 6.20
N GLN A 87 14.02 -3.97 5.77
CA GLN A 87 15.19 -4.00 6.64
C GLN A 87 16.19 -2.93 6.22
N ASP A 88 16.75 -2.21 7.20
CA ASP A 88 17.91 -1.34 6.96
C ASP A 88 19.22 -2.16 6.89
N SER A 89 20.34 -1.47 6.62
CA SER A 89 21.67 -2.11 6.56
C SER A 89 22.12 -2.72 7.89
N ALA A 90 21.52 -2.32 9.01
CA ALA A 90 21.75 -2.90 10.33
C ALA A 90 20.75 -4.02 10.67
N LYS A 91 19.98 -4.51 9.68
CA LYS A 91 18.93 -5.53 9.83
C LYS A 91 17.81 -5.13 10.79
N LYS A 92 17.60 -3.83 11.01
CA LYS A 92 16.46 -3.34 11.79
C LYS A 92 15.24 -3.26 10.89
N TRP A 93 14.11 -3.69 11.46
CA TRP A 93 12.82 -3.66 10.79
C TRP A 93 12.28 -2.24 10.68
N VAL A 94 11.79 -1.91 9.49
CA VAL A 94 11.10 -0.68 9.16
C VAL A 94 9.77 -1.05 8.50
N LYS A 95 8.65 -0.63 9.11
CA LYS A 95 7.32 -0.78 8.53
C LYS A 95 6.94 0.51 7.81
N LYS A 96 6.40 0.40 6.59
CA LYS A 96 5.78 1.49 5.84
C LYS A 96 4.33 1.09 5.56
N GLU A 97 3.37 2.00 5.74
CA GLU A 97 1.94 1.71 5.58
C GLU A 97 1.21 2.84 4.87
N THR A 98 0.27 2.46 4.01
CA THR A 98 -0.55 3.39 3.23
C THR A 98 -1.93 2.82 3.09
N ASN A 99 -2.89 3.71 2.91
CA ASN A 99 -4.25 3.34 2.67
C ASN A 99 -4.95 4.39 1.82
N ASN A 100 -6.05 3.97 1.23
CA ASN A 100 -6.94 4.84 0.51
C ASN A 100 -8.39 4.35 0.62
N SER A 101 -9.31 5.29 0.76
CA SER A 101 -10.74 5.00 0.71
C SER A 101 -11.26 5.22 -0.71
N LEU A 102 -12.03 4.25 -1.19
CA LEU A 102 -12.60 4.23 -2.53
C LEU A 102 -14.11 4.00 -2.44
N PRO A 103 -14.91 4.57 -3.34
CA PRO A 103 -16.35 4.37 -3.32
C PRO A 103 -16.70 2.95 -3.76
N THR A 104 -17.69 2.32 -3.12
CA THR A 104 -18.18 0.98 -3.49
C THR A 104 -18.71 0.90 -4.92
N SER A 105 -19.02 2.04 -5.54
CA SER A 105 -19.38 2.13 -6.96
C SER A 105 -18.26 1.72 -7.92
N ASN A 106 -17.01 1.64 -7.45
CA ASN A 106 -15.89 1.08 -8.22
C ASN A 106 -15.85 -0.45 -8.21
N LEU A 107 -16.69 -1.13 -7.41
CA LEU A 107 -16.77 -2.58 -7.40
C LEU A 107 -17.93 -3.07 -8.26
N THR A 108 -17.78 -4.23 -8.88
CA THR A 108 -18.92 -4.97 -9.41
C THR A 108 -19.84 -5.41 -8.27
N GLU A 109 -21.11 -5.67 -8.56
CA GLU A 109 -22.07 -6.10 -7.53
C GLU A 109 -21.63 -7.40 -6.83
N SER A 110 -21.07 -8.35 -7.58
CA SER A 110 -20.53 -9.60 -7.02
C SER A 110 -19.35 -9.36 -6.10
N ALA A 111 -18.41 -8.49 -6.48
CA ALA A 111 -17.24 -8.15 -5.66
C ALA A 111 -17.62 -7.37 -4.40
N LEU A 112 -18.61 -6.47 -4.49
CA LEU A 112 -19.13 -5.78 -3.30
C LEU A 112 -19.76 -6.78 -2.33
N LYS A 113 -20.54 -7.74 -2.83
CA LYS A 113 -21.14 -8.77 -1.99
C LYS A 113 -20.09 -9.67 -1.34
N GLU A 114 -19.11 -10.14 -2.12
CA GLU A 114 -17.98 -10.92 -1.62
C GLU A 114 -17.24 -10.18 -0.51
N LEU A 115 -16.93 -8.89 -0.73
CA LEU A 115 -16.23 -8.07 0.25
C LEU A 115 -17.09 -7.78 1.51
N GLN A 116 -18.41 -7.65 1.36
CA GLN A 116 -19.34 -7.52 2.49
C GLN A 116 -19.40 -8.78 3.35
N ASP A 117 -19.34 -9.95 2.72
CA ASP A 117 -19.39 -11.24 3.40
C ASP A 117 -18.04 -11.53 4.10
N ALA A 118 -16.93 -11.36 3.37
CA ALA A 118 -15.58 -11.62 3.87
C ALA A 118 -15.06 -10.55 4.85
N LYS A 119 -15.58 -9.32 4.76
CA LYS A 119 -15.10 -8.08 5.43
C LYS A 119 -13.70 -7.62 5.01
N GLU A 120 -12.80 -8.54 4.73
CA GLU A 120 -11.44 -8.27 4.29
C GLU A 120 -10.97 -9.37 3.34
N VAL A 121 -10.28 -8.96 2.27
CA VAL A 121 -9.49 -9.84 1.40
C VAL A 121 -8.06 -9.34 1.41
N SER A 122 -7.10 -10.24 1.57
CA SER A 122 -5.69 -9.91 1.69
C SER A 122 -4.85 -10.69 0.69
N TYR A 123 -3.81 -10.04 0.18
CA TYR A 123 -2.86 -10.58 -0.79
C TYR A 123 -1.45 -10.37 -0.26
N GLU A 124 -0.65 -11.43 -0.23
CA GLU A 124 0.75 -11.35 0.16
C GLU A 124 1.57 -10.70 -0.96
N ILE A 125 2.48 -9.81 -0.57
CA ILE A 125 3.46 -9.21 -1.47
C ILE A 125 4.80 -9.84 -1.12
N SER A 126 5.23 -10.80 -1.93
CA SER A 126 6.55 -11.41 -1.80
C SER A 126 7.60 -10.61 -2.55
N ASN A 127 8.84 -10.64 -2.06
CA ASN A 127 9.96 -10.20 -2.87
C ASN A 127 10.18 -11.23 -3.98
N SER A 128 9.94 -10.85 -5.24
CA SER A 128 10.25 -11.67 -6.42
C SER A 128 11.75 -11.67 -6.67
N ALA A 129 12.50 -12.23 -5.73
CA ALA A 129 13.93 -12.49 -5.86
C ALA A 129 14.14 -14.01 -5.87
N GLU A 130 13.85 -14.64 -7.01
CA GLU A 130 14.53 -15.84 -7.49
C GLU A 130 15.16 -15.57 -8.86
#